data_AF-A0A8K0JR30-F1
#
_entry.id   AF-A0A8K0JR30-F1
#
_cell.length_a   1.000
_cell.length_b   1.000
_cell.length_c   1.000
_cell.angle_alpha   90.00
_cell.angle_beta   90.00
_cell.angle_gamma   90.00
#
_symmetry.space_group_name_H-M   'P 1'
#
loop_
_entity.id
_entity.type
_entity.pdbx_description
1 polymer ?
#
loop_
_entity_poly.entity_id
_entity_poly.type
_entity_poly.pdbx_seq_one_letter_code
_entity_poly.pdbx_strand_id
1 'polypeptide(L)'
;MADNENTTPAEEHDPHYEPVIKLTEQVAVVTAEEDEDVLHKVRAKLFRFDKAAVEWKERGTGDVKLLKDRSGGKVRVVMRRDKTLKVCANFMITSDMKLAPNLGSDRAWVWNVSADYAEAEPTAETFAIRFANSENAQAFKEAFEKAQEDNSKAPKSESAPAPAAAEEKKEDKEEKTAAAAEADKGEKAALESETGQEPVKPELSLEEKVVSAIE
;
A
#
# COMPACT_ATOMS: atom_id res chain seq x y z
N MET A 1 -48.43 3.74 -42.07
CA MET A 1 -47.08 3.27 -42.40
C MET A 1 -46.15 4.41 -42.09
N ALA A 2 -45.37 4.30 -41.01
CA ALA A 2 -44.34 5.26 -40.67
C ALA A 2 -43.01 4.59 -41.01
N ASP A 3 -42.28 5.20 -41.92
CA ASP A 3 -41.02 4.75 -42.47
C ASP A 3 -39.97 4.58 -41.37
N ASN A 4 -39.48 3.35 -41.23
CA ASN A 4 -38.36 2.99 -40.36
C ASN A 4 -37.07 3.31 -41.13
N GLU A 5 -36.58 4.54 -41.00
CA GLU A 5 -35.27 4.93 -41.52
C GLU A 5 -34.18 4.07 -40.87
N ASN A 6 -33.60 3.22 -41.70
CA ASN A 6 -32.43 2.40 -41.40
C ASN A 6 -31.19 3.30 -41.36
N THR A 7 -30.88 3.84 -40.18
CA THR A 7 -29.59 4.48 -39.90
C THR A 7 -28.48 3.44 -40.03
N THR A 8 -27.76 3.46 -41.15
CA THR A 8 -26.51 2.70 -41.31
C THR A 8 -25.49 3.18 -40.27
N PRO A 9 -24.90 2.31 -39.44
CA PRO A 9 -23.83 2.71 -38.52
C PRO A 9 -22.66 3.24 -39.35
N ALA A 10 -22.20 4.45 -39.06
CA ALA A 10 -20.97 4.98 -39.64
C ALA A 10 -19.82 4.02 -39.30
N GLU A 11 -19.05 3.59 -40.30
CA GLU A 11 -17.86 2.76 -40.10
C GLU A 11 -16.89 3.49 -39.15
N GLU A 12 -16.62 2.88 -37.99
CA GLU A 12 -15.64 3.39 -37.03
C GLU A 12 -14.24 3.30 -37.65
N HIS A 13 -13.50 4.42 -37.61
CA HIS A 13 -12.14 4.49 -38.12
C HIS A 13 -11.18 3.68 -37.24
N ASP A 14 -10.81 2.48 -37.71
CA ASP A 14 -9.87 1.54 -37.05
C ASP A 14 -8.52 1.47 -37.80
N PRO A 15 -7.55 2.34 -37.46
CA PRO A 15 -6.26 2.37 -38.14
C PRO A 15 -5.39 1.16 -37.76
N HIS A 16 -4.91 0.45 -38.78
CA HIS A 16 -3.99 -0.68 -38.59
C HIS A 16 -2.54 -0.22 -38.40
N TYR A 17 -1.84 -0.83 -37.43
CA TYR A 17 -0.42 -0.59 -37.17
C TYR A 17 0.37 -1.91 -37.23
N GLU A 18 1.50 -1.90 -37.94
CA GLU A 18 2.43 -3.03 -37.89
C GLU A 18 3.18 -3.09 -36.54
N PRO A 19 3.27 -4.27 -35.90
CA PRO A 19 3.93 -4.39 -34.61
C PRO A 19 5.45 -4.28 -34.74
N VAL A 20 6.05 -3.34 -34.00
CA VAL A 20 7.51 -3.15 -33.92
C VAL A 20 8.20 -4.34 -33.25
N ILE A 21 7.52 -4.96 -32.28
CA ILE A 21 8.02 -6.13 -31.54
C ILE A 21 6.94 -7.21 -31.57
N LYS A 22 7.31 -8.41 -32.02
CA LYS A 22 6.43 -9.59 -32.01
C LYS A 22 6.80 -10.46 -30.82
N LEU A 23 5.89 -10.61 -29.87
CA LEU A 23 6.01 -11.59 -28.79
C LEU A 23 5.74 -12.98 -29.38
N THR A 24 6.81 -13.67 -29.78
CA THR A 24 6.72 -14.97 -30.48
C THR A 24 6.46 -16.15 -29.56
N GLU A 25 6.83 -16.03 -28.28
CA GLU A 25 6.75 -17.10 -27.31
C GLU A 25 5.74 -16.77 -26.22
N GLN A 26 4.82 -17.70 -25.96
CA GLN A 26 3.93 -17.60 -24.81
C GLN A 26 4.71 -18.00 -23.56
N VAL A 27 5.01 -17.01 -22.71
CA VAL A 27 5.69 -17.24 -21.44
C VAL A 27 4.69 -17.82 -20.44
N ALA A 28 5.07 -18.91 -19.77
CA ALA A 28 4.28 -19.46 -18.67
C ALA A 28 4.21 -18.44 -17.53
N VAL A 29 2.99 -18.12 -17.07
CA VAL A 29 2.78 -17.20 -15.96
C VAL A 29 2.99 -17.95 -14.66
N VAL A 30 4.07 -17.63 -13.96
CA VAL A 30 4.38 -18.16 -12.62
C VAL A 30 4.05 -17.07 -11.60
N THR A 31 3.21 -17.37 -10.61
CA THR A 31 2.78 -16.39 -9.61
C THR A 31 3.69 -16.34 -8.39
N ALA A 32 4.53 -17.37 -8.22
CA ALA A 32 5.33 -17.62 -7.01
C ALA A 32 4.45 -17.78 -5.75
N GLU A 33 3.26 -18.35 -5.94
CA GLU A 33 2.27 -18.69 -4.90
C GLU A 33 1.90 -20.20 -4.98
N GLU A 34 2.54 -20.98 -5.85
CA GLU A 34 2.17 -22.37 -6.17
C GLU A 34 2.43 -23.37 -5.03
N ASP A 35 3.42 -23.08 -4.18
CA ASP A 35 3.82 -23.89 -3.02
C ASP A 35 3.13 -23.46 -1.71
N GLU A 36 2.08 -22.62 -1.79
CA GLU A 36 1.38 -22.07 -0.64
C GLU A 36 -0.12 -22.41 -0.65
N ASP A 37 -0.66 -22.64 0.55
CA ASP A 37 -2.09 -22.86 0.75
C ASP A 37 -2.79 -21.56 1.14
N VAL A 38 -3.93 -21.29 0.50
CA VAL A 38 -4.77 -20.13 0.81
C VAL A 38 -5.59 -20.41 2.07
N LEU A 39 -5.19 -19.83 3.20
CA LEU A 39 -5.90 -19.96 4.47
C LEU A 39 -7.14 -19.05 4.55
N HIS A 40 -7.04 -17.88 3.94
CA HIS A 40 -8.12 -16.90 3.90
C HIS A 40 -8.01 -16.07 2.63
N LYS A 41 -9.14 -15.73 2.02
CA LYS A 41 -9.22 -14.89 0.83
C LYS A 41 -10.47 -14.02 0.93
N VAL A 42 -10.30 -12.71 0.89
CA VAL A 42 -11.42 -11.77 0.96
C VAL A 42 -11.14 -10.51 0.15
N ARG A 43 -12.20 -9.92 -0.38
CA ARG A 43 -12.15 -8.68 -1.15
C ARG A 43 -11.93 -7.48 -0.20
N ALA A 44 -10.97 -6.61 -0.52
CA ALA A 44 -10.65 -5.46 0.32
C ALA A 44 -10.11 -4.26 -0.48
N LYS A 45 -10.06 -3.11 0.20
CA LYS A 45 -9.31 -1.92 -0.24
C LYS A 45 -8.22 -1.61 0.79
N LEU A 46 -6.98 -1.51 0.33
CA LEU A 46 -5.80 -1.23 1.13
C LEU A 46 -5.36 0.22 0.94
N PHE A 47 -5.00 0.87 2.04
CA PHE A 47 -4.49 2.22 2.14
C PHE A 47 -3.15 2.22 2.84
N ARG A 48 -2.33 3.22 2.52
CA ARG A 48 -1.02 3.48 3.12
C ARG A 48 -1.01 4.89 3.68
N PHE A 49 -0.53 5.06 4.90
CA PHE A 49 -0.42 6.37 5.51
C PHE A 49 0.83 7.08 4.99
N ASP A 50 0.64 8.23 4.36
CA ASP A 50 1.73 9.12 3.97
C ASP A 50 2.09 10.00 5.17
N LYS A 51 3.25 9.75 5.77
CA LYS A 51 3.71 10.49 6.96
C LYS A 51 4.05 11.95 6.66
N ALA A 52 4.45 12.27 5.43
CA ALA A 52 4.83 13.63 5.07
C ALA A 52 3.59 14.50 4.80
N ALA A 53 2.60 13.93 4.10
CA ALA A 53 1.33 14.61 3.83
C ALA A 53 0.31 14.44 4.97
N VAL A 54 0.57 13.55 5.93
CA VAL A 54 -0.32 13.22 7.06
C VAL A 54 -1.72 12.82 6.56
N GLU A 55 -1.76 11.94 5.56
CA GLU A 55 -3.00 11.51 4.90
C GLU A 55 -2.97 10.03 4.50
N TRP A 56 -4.16 9.45 4.34
CA TRP A 56 -4.32 8.10 3.81
C TRP A 56 -4.37 8.13 2.29
N LYS A 57 -3.49 7.35 1.63
CA LYS A 57 -3.50 7.15 0.18
C LYS A 57 -3.96 5.74 -0.17
N GLU A 58 -4.86 5.62 -1.15
CA GLU A 58 -5.24 4.30 -1.68
C GLU A 58 -4.01 3.62 -2.28
N ARG A 59 -3.72 2.40 -1.81
CA ARG A 59 -2.60 1.60 -2.31
C ARG A 59 -3.06 0.52 -3.28
N GLY A 60 -4.25 -0.04 -3.08
CA GLY A 60 -4.83 -1.00 -4.01
C GLY A 60 -6.20 -1.52 -3.59
N THR A 61 -7.00 -1.91 -4.59
CA THR A 61 -8.26 -2.62 -4.40
C THR A 61 -8.15 -3.99 -5.06
N GLY A 62 -8.50 -5.05 -4.33
CA GLY A 62 -8.11 -6.42 -4.71
C GLY A 62 -8.57 -7.48 -3.73
N ASP A 63 -8.21 -8.74 -4.01
CA ASP A 63 -8.34 -9.83 -3.04
C ASP A 63 -7.09 -9.88 -2.17
N VAL A 64 -7.26 -9.76 -0.84
CA VAL A 64 -6.20 -10.05 0.12
C VAL A 64 -6.23 -11.53 0.46
N LYS A 65 -5.06 -12.17 0.45
CA LYS A 65 -4.87 -13.58 0.79
C LYS A 65 -3.92 -13.73 1.97
N LEU A 66 -4.23 -14.69 2.85
CA LEU A 66 -3.29 -15.25 3.80
C LEU A 66 -2.78 -16.56 3.24
N LEU A 67 -1.48 -16.62 2.92
CA LEU A 67 -0.84 -17.74 2.24
C LEU A 67 0.11 -18.45 3.19
N LYS A 68 -0.08 -19.75 3.39
CA LYS A 68 0.79 -20.60 4.22
C LYS A 68 1.71 -21.43 3.34
N ASP A 69 3.01 -21.23 3.48
CA ASP A 69 4.01 -22.06 2.83
C ASP A 69 3.90 -23.53 3.29
N ARG A 70 3.83 -24.45 2.32
CA ARG A 70 3.73 -25.90 2.60
C ARG A 70 5.00 -26.47 3.22
N SER A 71 6.15 -25.86 2.97
CA SER A 71 7.45 -26.36 3.41
C SER A 71 7.83 -25.86 4.81
N GLY A 72 7.83 -24.55 5.02
CA GLY A 72 8.19 -23.89 6.27
C GLY A 72 7.02 -23.58 7.20
N GLY A 73 5.77 -23.73 6.73
CA GLY A 73 4.56 -23.50 7.52
C GLY A 73 4.31 -22.03 7.87
N LYS A 74 5.14 -21.10 7.40
CA LYS A 74 5.00 -19.68 7.68
C LYS A 74 3.90 -19.07 6.80
N VAL A 75 3.20 -18.09 7.35
CA VAL A 75 2.09 -17.40 6.72
C VAL A 75 2.48 -15.97 6.34
N ARG A 76 2.19 -15.57 5.10
CA ARG A 76 2.34 -14.20 4.61
C ARG A 76 1.02 -13.63 4.11
N VAL A 77 0.95 -12.31 4.03
CA VAL A 77 -0.12 -11.58 3.35
C VAL A 77 0.31 -11.30 1.92
N VAL A 78 -0.54 -11.60 0.94
CA VAL A 78 -0.38 -11.14 -0.44
C VAL A 78 -1.68 -10.51 -0.92
N MET A 79 -1.59 -9.32 -1.51
CA MET A 79 -2.73 -8.64 -2.14
C MET A 79 -2.33 -8.12 -3.51
N ARG A 80 -3.19 -8.32 -4.51
CA ARG A 80 -2.98 -7.84 -5.90
C ARG A 80 -4.09 -6.91 -6.32
N ARG A 81 -3.74 -5.85 -7.04
CA ARG A 81 -4.68 -4.89 -7.62
C ARG A 81 -5.49 -5.53 -8.74
N ASP A 82 -6.75 -5.18 -8.83
CA ASP A 82 -7.59 -5.56 -9.97
C ASP A 82 -7.01 -5.10 -11.31
N LYS A 83 -7.33 -5.88 -12.35
CA LYS A 83 -6.99 -5.66 -13.76
C LYS A 83 -5.48 -5.72 -14.05
N THR A 84 -4.67 -4.97 -13.30
CA THR A 84 -3.21 -4.90 -13.44
C THR A 84 -2.49 -6.08 -12.80
N LEU A 85 -3.11 -6.77 -11.83
CA LEU A 85 -2.54 -7.91 -11.09
C LEU A 85 -1.21 -7.61 -10.35
N LYS A 86 -0.82 -6.33 -10.27
CA LYS A 86 0.35 -5.87 -9.52
C LYS A 86 0.14 -6.11 -8.04
N VAL A 87 1.17 -6.62 -7.38
CA VAL A 87 1.20 -6.77 -5.92
C VAL A 87 1.11 -5.38 -5.27
N CYS A 88 0.30 -5.25 -4.23
CA CYS A 88 0.16 -4.02 -3.44
C CYS A 88 0.31 -4.25 -1.93
N ALA A 89 0.46 -5.50 -1.49
CA ALA A 89 0.97 -5.89 -0.19
C ALA A 89 1.63 -7.27 -0.31
N ASN A 90 2.80 -7.43 0.29
CA ASN A 90 3.52 -8.69 0.39
C ASN A 90 4.43 -8.67 1.62
N PHE A 91 3.98 -9.25 2.73
CA PHE A 91 4.75 -9.24 3.97
C PHE A 91 4.47 -10.47 4.82
N MET A 92 5.47 -10.87 5.62
CA MET A 92 5.31 -11.92 6.60
C MET A 92 4.46 -11.44 7.77
N ILE A 93 3.54 -12.29 8.23
CA ILE A 93 2.80 -12.02 9.46
C ILE A 93 3.76 -12.24 10.65
N THR A 94 3.99 -11.20 11.45
CA THR A 94 4.86 -11.26 12.63
C THR A 94 4.07 -11.06 13.91
N SER A 95 4.60 -11.56 15.03
CA SER A 95 3.91 -11.56 16.33
C SER A 95 3.71 -10.17 16.95
N ASP A 96 4.44 -9.16 16.47
CA ASP A 96 4.39 -7.78 16.93
C ASP A 96 3.32 -6.94 16.22
N MET A 97 2.79 -7.40 15.09
CA MET A 97 1.69 -6.73 14.40
C MET A 97 0.41 -6.72 15.26
N LYS A 98 -0.32 -5.61 15.28
CA LYS A 98 -1.59 -5.50 16.01
C LYS A 98 -2.62 -4.78 15.16
N LEU A 99 -3.70 -5.48 14.82
CA LEU A 99 -4.84 -4.90 14.10
C LEU A 99 -5.66 -4.04 15.07
N ALA A 100 -5.50 -2.73 14.96
CA ALA A 100 -6.29 -1.75 15.70
C ALA A 100 -7.52 -1.33 14.88
N PRO A 101 -8.69 -1.12 15.49
CA PRO A 101 -9.86 -0.59 14.77
C PRO A 101 -9.57 0.82 14.26
N ASN A 102 -10.02 1.13 13.04
CA ASN A 102 -10.00 2.51 12.54
C ASN A 102 -11.18 3.30 13.16
N LEU A 103 -10.92 4.50 13.67
CA LEU A 103 -11.94 5.36 14.27
C LEU A 103 -13.03 5.70 13.25
N GLY A 104 -14.28 5.41 13.63
CA GLY A 104 -15.44 5.65 12.77
C GLY A 104 -15.68 4.55 11.74
N SER A 105 -14.97 3.41 11.81
CA SER A 105 -15.24 2.24 10.97
C SER A 105 -15.28 0.94 11.77
N ASP A 106 -16.34 0.17 11.58
CA ASP A 106 -16.48 -1.19 12.11
C ASP A 106 -15.95 -2.27 11.14
N ARG A 107 -15.47 -1.85 9.98
CA ARG A 107 -15.06 -2.69 8.85
C ARG A 107 -13.65 -2.41 8.36
N ALA A 108 -12.83 -1.78 9.20
CA ALA A 108 -11.46 -1.44 8.88
C ALA A 108 -10.48 -1.64 10.03
N TRP A 109 -9.27 -2.07 9.69
CA TRP A 109 -8.16 -2.28 10.62
C TRP A 109 -6.95 -1.44 10.20
N VAL A 110 -6.17 -0.99 11.18
CA VAL A 110 -4.91 -0.26 11.02
C VAL A 110 -3.79 -1.01 11.74
N TRP A 111 -2.62 -1.14 11.10
CA TRP A 111 -1.43 -1.73 11.72
C TRP A 111 -0.15 -1.26 11.04
N ASN A 112 0.99 -1.54 11.67
CA ASN A 112 2.31 -1.26 11.12
C ASN A 112 2.95 -2.54 10.57
N VAL A 113 3.66 -2.40 9.46
CA VAL A 113 4.46 -3.44 8.82
C VAL A 113 5.89 -2.93 8.70
N SER A 114 6.85 -3.64 9.27
CA SER A 114 8.26 -3.20 9.24
C SER A 114 8.94 -3.44 7.90
N ALA A 115 8.50 -4.44 7.14
CA ALA A 115 9.06 -4.80 5.84
C ALA A 115 7.97 -5.35 4.91
N ASP A 116 7.43 -4.48 4.06
CA ASP A 116 6.56 -4.83 2.93
C ASP A 116 7.38 -4.92 1.63
N TYR A 117 7.20 -6.01 0.91
CA TYR A 117 7.92 -6.40 -0.31
C TYR A 117 7.02 -6.32 -1.55
N ALA A 118 6.05 -5.40 -1.56
CA ALA A 118 5.18 -5.18 -2.73
C ALA A 118 5.90 -4.42 -3.85
N GLU A 119 6.90 -3.61 -3.49
CA GLU A 119 7.78 -2.88 -4.40
C GLU A 119 9.19 -3.51 -4.39
N ALA A 120 10.14 -2.94 -5.13
CA ALA A 120 11.47 -3.53 -5.33
C ALA A 120 12.30 -3.65 -4.04
N GLU A 121 12.15 -2.71 -3.11
CA GLU A 121 12.86 -2.69 -1.83
C GLU A 121 11.89 -2.85 -0.66
N PRO A 122 12.29 -3.49 0.44
CA PRO A 122 11.43 -3.64 1.61
C PRO A 122 11.18 -2.28 2.26
N THR A 123 9.90 -1.89 2.40
CA THR A 123 9.53 -0.61 3.04
C THR A 123 8.76 -0.82 4.34
N ALA A 124 9.00 0.05 5.31
CA ALA A 124 8.20 0.11 6.52
C ALA A 124 6.95 0.97 6.25
N GLU A 125 5.77 0.39 6.47
CA GLU A 125 4.50 0.98 6.09
C GLU A 125 3.50 0.94 7.25
N THR A 126 2.64 1.96 7.32
CA THR A 126 1.44 1.94 8.16
C THR A 126 0.25 1.72 7.23
N PHE A 127 -0.41 0.57 7.38
CA PHE A 127 -1.53 0.18 6.54
C PHE A 127 -2.85 0.37 7.24
N ALA A 128 -3.87 0.69 6.44
CA ALA A 128 -5.24 0.46 6.81
C ALA A 128 -5.93 -0.36 5.71
N ILE A 129 -6.76 -1.32 6.11
CA ILE A 129 -7.52 -2.15 5.18
C ILE A 129 -9.00 -2.06 5.51
N ARG A 130 -9.83 -1.89 4.47
CA ARG A 130 -11.27 -1.81 4.57
C ARG A 130 -11.94 -2.95 3.81
N PHE A 131 -12.95 -3.54 4.45
CA PHE A 131 -13.77 -4.61 3.87
C PHE A 131 -15.18 -4.11 3.54
N ALA A 132 -15.94 -4.92 2.80
CA ALA A 132 -17.30 -4.57 2.42
C ALA A 132 -18.22 -4.38 3.64
N ASN A 133 -18.08 -5.26 4.65
CA ASN A 133 -18.89 -5.30 5.86
C ASN A 133 -18.04 -5.69 7.08
N SER A 134 -18.62 -5.56 8.28
CA SER A 134 -17.96 -5.87 9.54
C SER A 134 -17.67 -7.37 9.72
N GLU A 135 -18.54 -8.24 9.20
CA GLU A 135 -18.34 -9.70 9.22
C GLU A 135 -17.02 -10.11 8.52
N ASN A 136 -16.79 -9.60 7.31
CA ASN A 136 -15.54 -9.83 6.58
C ASN A 136 -14.33 -9.27 7.31
N ALA A 137 -14.48 -8.10 7.95
CA ALA A 137 -13.40 -7.49 8.72
C ALA A 137 -13.03 -8.36 9.92
N GLN A 138 -14.00 -8.88 10.66
CA GLN A 138 -13.75 -9.77 11.79
C GLN A 138 -13.17 -11.11 11.35
N ALA A 139 -13.72 -11.71 10.29
CA ALA A 139 -13.18 -12.96 9.74
C ALA A 139 -11.71 -12.82 9.28
N PHE A 140 -11.36 -11.67 8.69
CA PHE A 140 -9.96 -11.37 8.36
C PHE A 140 -9.10 -11.26 9.61
N LYS A 141 -9.57 -10.52 10.64
CA LYS A 141 -8.83 -10.34 11.89
C LYS A 141 -8.58 -11.67 12.60
N GLU A 142 -9.60 -12.51 12.74
CA GLU A 142 -9.48 -13.84 13.34
C GLU A 142 -8.48 -14.71 12.58
N ALA A 143 -8.53 -14.72 11.24
CA ALA A 143 -7.59 -15.46 10.42
C ALA A 143 -6.16 -14.92 10.53
N PHE A 144 -6.01 -13.60 10.63
CA PHE A 144 -4.72 -12.93 10.80
C PHE A 144 -4.09 -13.26 12.16
N GLU A 145 -4.83 -13.15 13.24
CA GLU A 145 -4.37 -13.46 14.60
C GLU A 145 -4.02 -14.95 14.74
N LYS A 146 -4.83 -15.84 14.14
CA LYS A 146 -4.48 -17.27 14.05
C LYS A 146 -3.17 -17.50 13.30
N ALA A 147 -2.96 -16.79 12.18
CA ALA A 147 -1.71 -16.87 11.43
C ALA A 147 -0.51 -16.33 12.22
N GLN A 148 -0.69 -15.32 13.06
CA GLN A 148 0.35 -14.84 13.98
C GLN A 148 0.76 -15.93 14.97
N GLU A 149 -0.21 -16.63 15.56
CA GLU A 149 0.07 -17.74 16.44
C GLU A 149 0.80 -18.89 15.73
N ASP A 150 0.35 -19.26 14.53
CA ASP A 150 0.98 -20.31 13.72
C ASP A 150 2.45 -19.95 13.40
N ASN A 151 2.71 -18.70 13.02
CA ASN A 151 4.06 -18.22 12.73
C ASN A 151 4.96 -18.15 13.96
N SER A 152 4.40 -17.88 15.14
CA SER A 152 5.16 -17.90 16.39
C SER A 152 5.64 -19.30 16.78
N LYS A 153 4.90 -20.34 16.35
CA LYS A 153 5.17 -21.76 16.62
C LYS A 153 6.02 -22.42 15.52
N ALA A 154 6.04 -21.85 14.32
CA ALA A 154 6.80 -22.38 13.20
C ALA A 154 8.32 -22.32 13.48
N PRO A 155 9.10 -23.34 13.05
CA PRO A 155 10.54 -23.30 13.19
C PRO A 155 11.09 -22.05 12.46
N LYS A 156 12.10 -21.40 13.05
CA LYS A 156 12.85 -20.34 12.38
C LYS A 156 13.64 -20.94 11.22
N SER A 157 12.97 -21.20 10.10
CA SER A 157 13.64 -21.47 8.83
C SER A 157 14.39 -20.21 8.43
N GLU A 158 15.70 -20.32 8.28
CA GLU A 158 16.54 -19.35 7.57
C GLU A 158 16.04 -19.30 6.13
N SER A 159 15.48 -18.16 5.72
CA SER A 159 15.15 -17.91 4.33
C SER A 159 16.45 -17.78 3.54
N ALA A 160 16.66 -18.66 2.56
CA ALA A 160 17.71 -18.53 1.56
C ALA A 160 17.63 -17.16 0.85
N PRO A 161 18.78 -16.60 0.42
CA PRO A 161 18.83 -15.25 -0.12
C PRO A 161 18.16 -15.16 -1.49
N ALA A 162 17.49 -14.04 -1.72
CA ALA A 162 17.09 -13.60 -3.06
C ALA A 162 18.32 -13.58 -4.00
N PRO A 163 18.17 -13.93 -5.29
CA PRO A 163 19.29 -13.89 -6.22
C PRO A 163 19.78 -12.45 -6.41
N ALA A 164 21.09 -12.28 -6.20
CA ALA A 164 21.79 -11.02 -6.32
C ALA A 164 22.13 -10.66 -7.78
N ALA A 165 22.01 -9.36 -8.05
CA ALA A 165 22.84 -8.53 -8.92
C ALA A 165 22.73 -8.65 -10.46
N ALA A 166 22.29 -7.55 -11.05
CA ALA A 166 23.10 -6.87 -12.07
C ALA A 166 23.40 -5.45 -11.57
N GLU A 167 24.66 -5.22 -11.18
CA GLU A 167 25.23 -3.91 -10.87
C GLU A 167 25.59 -3.17 -12.17
N GLU A 168 25.33 -1.86 -12.25
CA GLU A 168 26.21 -0.92 -12.95
C GLU A 168 26.54 0.25 -12.02
N LYS A 169 27.81 0.67 -12.06
CA LYS A 169 28.52 1.54 -11.11
C LYS A 169 28.71 2.95 -11.68
N LYS A 170 28.64 3.94 -10.76
CA LYS A 170 29.42 5.21 -10.68
C LYS A 170 29.10 6.30 -11.73
N GLU A 171 29.15 7.61 -11.42
CA GLU A 171 30.17 8.33 -10.64
C GLU A 171 29.71 9.72 -10.14
N ASP A 172 30.32 10.16 -9.04
CA ASP A 172 30.18 11.43 -8.29
C ASP A 172 30.67 12.69 -9.03
N LYS A 173 30.17 13.89 -8.65
CA LYS A 173 31.02 15.06 -8.33
C LYS A 173 30.28 16.21 -7.60
N GLU A 174 30.66 16.44 -6.35
CA GLU A 174 30.51 17.68 -5.57
C GLU A 174 31.37 18.83 -6.12
N GLU A 175 30.88 20.08 -6.05
CA GLU A 175 31.74 21.25 -5.78
C GLU A 175 30.96 22.36 -5.06
N LYS A 176 31.46 22.74 -3.88
CA LYS A 176 31.09 23.93 -3.09
C LYS A 176 31.86 25.15 -3.60
N THR A 177 31.24 26.33 -3.57
CA THR A 177 31.94 27.58 -3.23
C THR A 177 31.06 28.48 -2.35
N ALA A 178 31.71 29.12 -1.39
CA ALA A 178 31.15 29.88 -0.28
C ALA A 178 31.31 31.41 -0.44
N ALA A 179 30.82 32.13 0.58
CA ALA A 179 31.13 33.51 1.02
C ALA A 179 30.17 34.62 0.54
N ALA A 180 29.81 35.64 1.32
CA ALA A 180 29.88 35.94 2.76
C ALA A 180 29.15 37.28 3.01
N ALA A 181 28.60 37.45 4.23
CA ALA A 181 28.44 38.68 5.05
C ALA A 181 27.71 39.92 4.44
N GLU A 182 26.99 40.80 5.14
CA GLU A 182 27.14 41.36 6.48
C GLU A 182 25.78 41.75 7.14
N ALA A 183 25.87 42.01 8.44
CA ALA A 183 24.83 42.40 9.38
C ALA A 183 24.44 43.90 9.33
N ASP A 184 23.25 44.26 9.86
CA ASP A 184 23.15 45.37 10.84
C ASP A 184 21.86 45.28 11.71
N LYS A 185 21.97 45.87 12.90
CA LYS A 185 21.18 45.79 14.14
C LYS A 185 19.93 46.69 14.21
N GLY A 186 19.04 46.27 15.13
CA GLY A 186 18.35 47.14 16.10
C GLY A 186 17.00 47.71 15.65
N GLU A 187 15.99 47.96 16.47
CA GLU A 187 15.66 47.71 17.88
C GLU A 187 14.14 47.98 18.04
N LYS A 188 13.54 47.38 19.07
CA LYS A 188 12.13 47.42 19.56
C LYS A 188 11.27 48.67 19.29
N ALA A 189 9.97 48.41 19.07
CA ALA A 189 8.88 49.01 19.86
C ALA A 189 7.59 48.17 19.77
N ALA A 190 6.93 47.99 20.92
CA ALA A 190 5.65 47.31 21.08
C ALA A 190 4.49 48.32 21.01
N LEU A 191 3.32 47.91 20.51
CA LEU A 191 2.01 48.32 21.05
C LEU A 191 0.91 47.34 20.63
N GLU A 192 -0.08 47.21 21.51
CA GLU A 192 -1.02 46.11 21.74
C GLU A 192 -2.28 46.06 20.86
N SER A 193 -2.85 44.84 20.80
CA SER A 193 -4.27 44.45 20.71
C SER A 193 -5.11 44.89 19.49
N GLU A 194 -5.86 44.02 18.83
CA GLU A 194 -7.17 43.57 19.31
C GLU A 194 -7.54 42.14 18.88
N THR A 195 -8.40 41.56 19.71
CA THR A 195 -8.96 40.20 19.75
C THR A 195 -9.92 39.85 18.62
N GLY A 196 -9.81 38.63 18.11
CA GLY A 196 -10.83 37.94 17.32
C GLY A 196 -10.51 36.45 17.22
N GLN A 197 -10.80 35.66 18.26
CA GLN A 197 -10.58 34.21 18.23
C GLN A 197 -11.88 33.53 17.76
N GLU A 198 -11.92 33.16 16.47
CA GLU A 198 -12.85 32.14 15.98
C GLU A 198 -12.54 30.79 16.69
N PRO A 199 -13.55 29.93 16.90
CA PRO A 199 -13.35 28.68 17.62
C PRO A 199 -12.41 27.76 16.83
N VAL A 200 -11.18 27.61 17.34
CA VAL A 200 -10.18 26.69 16.82
C VAL A 200 -10.73 25.28 17.05
N LYS A 201 -11.11 24.58 15.97
CA LYS A 201 -11.41 23.13 16.03
C LYS A 201 -10.18 22.43 16.64
N PRO A 202 -10.35 21.48 17.57
CA PRO A 202 -9.22 20.81 18.17
C PRO A 202 -8.41 20.11 17.08
N GLU A 203 -7.13 20.46 16.99
CA GLU A 203 -6.19 19.77 16.11
C GLU A 203 -5.95 18.37 16.68
N LEU A 204 -6.40 17.34 15.96
CA LEU A 204 -6.17 15.94 16.31
C LEU A 204 -4.66 15.66 16.36
N SER A 205 -4.23 14.90 17.36
CA SER A 205 -2.85 14.41 17.47
C SER A 205 -2.46 13.55 16.27
N LEU A 206 -1.15 13.38 16.03
CA LEU A 206 -0.67 12.53 14.94
C LEU A 206 -1.18 11.08 15.08
N GLU A 207 -1.27 10.58 16.30
CA GLU A 207 -1.82 9.25 16.57
C GLU A 207 -3.29 9.17 16.18
N GLU A 208 -4.09 10.18 16.52
CA GLU A 208 -5.50 10.27 16.13
C GLU A 208 -5.68 10.43 14.62
N LYS A 209 -4.78 11.14 13.92
CA LYS A 209 -4.79 11.25 12.45
C LYS A 209 -4.42 9.93 11.76
N VAL A 210 -3.58 9.11 12.39
CA VAL A 210 -3.28 7.76 11.87
C VAL A 210 -4.46 6.82 12.09
N VAL A 211 -5.15 6.90 13.23
CA VAL A 211 -6.33 6.05 13.47
C VAL A 211 -7.63 6.62 12.93
N SER A 212 -7.65 7.78 12.27
CA SER A 212 -8.85 8.38 11.70
C SER A 212 -9.26 7.79 10.34
N ALA A 213 -10.52 8.08 9.98
CA ALA A 213 -11.24 7.39 8.92
C ALA A 213 -10.55 7.38 7.55
N ILE A 214 -10.48 6.18 6.98
CA ILE A 214 -10.40 5.97 5.53
C ILE A 214 -11.83 6.00 4.96
N GLU A 215 -12.13 6.97 4.10
CA GLU A 215 -13.46 7.11 3.48
C GLU A 215 -13.81 6.01 2.46
#